data_AF-A0A9N9MG48-F1
#
_entry.id   AF-A0A9N9MG48-F1
#
_cell.length_a   1.000
_cell.length_b   1.000
_cell.length_c   1.000
_cell.angle_alpha   90.00
_cell.angle_beta   90.00
_cell.angle_gamma   90.00
#
_symmetry.space_group_name_H-M   'P 1'
#
loop_
_entity.id
_entity.type
_entity.pdbx_description
1 polymer ?
#
loop_
_entity_poly.entity_id
_entity_poly.type
_entity_poly.pdbx_seq_one_letter_code
_entity_poly.pdbx_strand_id
1 'polypeptide(L)'
;MKQKEENLERVGIGITMSKNSESNQLDIREREIKIQTVSESLTKVSLLAVKPCEDPRNFSESNFRRIQLVQKRQYVPIHILTCQVTVQQLIDHCGMHSHRNTVAGGFGKYIQHIEPKQCLKAHQFRQIDLKGMGGGIISILILNGTTEVSATLQGFADVNGRCEDLRFAVGSIQYANVVVTAAISIKLQDYVAVADIERNLVTLWSNGVCPYSVGYYFDDVESSFRFKTDQTRRSLCSKGLANWNKTVYL
;
A
#
# COMPACT_ATOMS: atom_id res chain seq x y z
N MET A 1 4.60 6.59 -68.68
CA MET A 1 4.38 7.78 -67.83
C MET A 1 4.95 7.47 -66.45
N LYS A 2 5.76 8.42 -65.95
CA LYS A 2 6.41 8.59 -64.62
C LYS A 2 5.94 7.64 -63.50
N GLN A 3 6.85 6.85 -62.90
CA GLN A 3 7.64 7.16 -61.68
C GLN A 3 6.78 7.48 -60.44
N LYS A 4 6.80 6.60 -59.43
CA LYS A 4 7.56 6.85 -58.18
C LYS A 4 7.57 5.59 -57.29
N GLU A 5 8.76 5.02 -57.13
CA GLU A 5 9.15 4.14 -56.03
C GLU A 5 9.40 4.99 -54.78
N GLU A 6 9.04 4.49 -53.60
CA GLU A 6 9.66 4.89 -52.33
C GLU A 6 9.90 3.62 -51.50
N ASN A 7 11.18 3.24 -51.43
CA ASN A 7 11.74 2.15 -50.67
C ASN A 7 11.83 2.54 -49.19
N LEU A 8 11.23 1.74 -48.30
CA LEU A 8 11.54 1.74 -46.87
C LEU A 8 12.44 0.53 -46.59
N GLU A 9 13.76 0.74 -46.63
CA GLU A 9 14.73 -0.28 -46.24
C GLU A 9 14.73 -0.47 -44.72
N ARG A 10 14.45 -1.70 -44.33
CA ARG A 10 14.53 -2.24 -42.98
C ARG A 10 16.01 -2.31 -42.55
N VAL A 11 16.40 -1.56 -41.53
CA VAL A 11 17.63 -1.85 -40.79
C VAL A 11 17.33 -2.97 -39.80
N GLY A 12 17.70 -4.20 -40.17
CA GLY A 12 17.63 -5.38 -39.30
C GLY A 12 18.70 -5.31 -38.21
N ILE A 13 18.27 -5.37 -36.95
CA ILE A 13 19.17 -5.53 -35.79
C ILE A 13 19.45 -7.03 -35.65
N GLY A 14 20.63 -7.47 -36.09
CA GLY A 14 21.11 -8.83 -35.85
C GLY A 14 21.59 -8.98 -34.41
N ILE A 15 20.85 -9.73 -33.58
CA ILE A 15 21.28 -10.13 -32.23
C ILE A 15 21.89 -11.53 -32.33
N THR A 16 23.23 -11.63 -32.30
CA THR A 16 23.90 -12.92 -32.06
C THR A 16 23.99 -13.16 -30.55
N MET A 17 23.21 -14.12 -30.05
CA MET A 17 23.35 -14.64 -28.69
C MET A 17 24.40 -15.75 -28.69
N SER A 18 25.55 -15.50 -28.05
CA SER A 18 26.45 -16.58 -27.62
C SER A 18 25.97 -17.08 -26.25
N LYS A 19 25.60 -18.36 -26.17
CA LYS A 19 25.36 -19.06 -24.91
C LYS A 19 26.72 -19.41 -24.31
N ASN A 20 26.97 -18.98 -23.09
CA ASN A 20 27.85 -19.71 -22.18
C ASN A 20 27.18 -19.85 -20.81
N SER A 21 27.21 -21.09 -20.35
CA SER A 21 26.68 -21.59 -19.09
C SER A 21 27.66 -21.36 -17.94
N GLU A 22 27.06 -21.08 -16.79
CA GLU A 22 27.52 -21.31 -15.41
C GLU A 22 28.47 -20.34 -14.69
N SER A 23 28.01 -20.03 -13.47
CA SER A 23 28.71 -19.62 -12.24
C SER A 23 29.00 -18.12 -12.02
N ASN A 24 28.18 -17.56 -11.10
CA ASN A 24 28.44 -16.43 -10.20
C ASN A 24 29.58 -15.46 -10.56
N GLN A 25 29.24 -14.40 -11.30
CA GLN A 25 29.92 -13.10 -11.17
C GLN A 25 29.00 -11.99 -11.69
N LEU A 26 29.00 -10.86 -10.98
CA LEU A 26 28.28 -9.63 -11.35
C LEU A 26 28.60 -9.23 -12.80
N ASP A 27 27.65 -9.45 -13.72
CA ASP A 27 27.77 -9.07 -15.13
C ASP A 27 27.55 -7.54 -15.27
N ILE A 28 28.62 -6.77 -15.11
CA ILE A 28 28.69 -5.35 -15.48
C ILE A 28 28.80 -5.32 -17.00
N ARG A 29 27.66 -5.21 -17.70
CA ARG A 29 27.68 -4.99 -19.15
C ARG A 29 28.07 -3.55 -19.45
N GLU A 30 29.36 -3.34 -19.70
CA GLU A 30 29.89 -2.11 -20.29
C GLU A 30 29.28 -1.94 -21.68
N ARG A 31 28.58 -0.83 -21.89
CA ARG A 31 28.12 -0.41 -23.22
C ARG A 31 28.82 0.89 -23.56
N GLU A 32 29.71 0.85 -24.54
CA GLU A 32 30.31 2.04 -25.13
C GLU A 32 29.25 2.76 -25.97
N ILE A 33 28.98 4.03 -25.67
CA ILE A 33 28.16 4.91 -26.49
C ILE A 33 29.06 6.03 -26.99
N LYS A 34 29.42 6.00 -28.29
CA LYS A 34 30.09 7.11 -28.97
C LYS A 34 29.03 8.03 -29.56
N ILE A 35 28.96 9.27 -29.08
CA ILE A 35 28.13 10.32 -29.68
C ILE A 35 29.06 11.24 -30.48
N GLN A 36 28.80 11.38 -31.78
CA GLN A 36 29.52 12.28 -32.67
C GLN A 36 28.53 13.28 -33.24
N THR A 37 28.70 14.57 -32.93
CA THR A 37 27.93 15.66 -33.53
C THR A 37 28.59 16.07 -34.85
N VAL A 38 27.85 15.96 -35.95
CA VAL A 38 28.32 16.37 -37.29
C VAL A 38 27.60 17.67 -37.67
N SER A 39 28.36 18.69 -38.04
CA SER A 39 27.84 19.89 -38.72
C SER A 39 28.02 19.70 -40.23
N GLU A 40 26.95 19.88 -41.00
CA GLU A 40 26.95 19.62 -42.43
C GLU A 40 27.66 20.74 -43.20
N SER A 41 28.73 20.40 -43.91
CA SER A 41 29.26 21.20 -45.01
C SER A 41 29.43 20.31 -46.24
N LEU A 42 28.85 20.72 -47.37
CA LEU A 42 28.89 19.99 -48.64
C LEU A 42 30.34 19.92 -49.16
N THR A 43 30.91 18.72 -49.17
CA THR A 43 32.25 18.45 -49.72
C THR A 43 32.11 17.77 -51.09
N LYS A 44 32.74 18.35 -52.13
CA LYS A 44 32.84 17.71 -53.45
C LYS A 44 33.92 16.63 -53.41
N VAL A 45 33.57 15.40 -53.74
CA VAL A 45 34.49 14.25 -53.82
C VAL A 45 34.94 14.07 -55.27
N SER A 46 36.24 14.15 -55.53
CA SER A 46 36.83 13.85 -56.84
C SER A 46 37.34 12.41 -56.85
N LEU A 47 36.91 11.61 -57.83
CA LEU A 47 37.28 10.19 -57.98
C LEU A 47 38.56 9.97 -58.79
N LEU A 48 39.22 11.04 -59.27
CA LEU A 48 40.38 10.93 -60.17
C LEU A 48 41.73 10.91 -59.45
N ALA A 49 41.78 11.26 -58.16
CA ALA A 49 42.99 11.17 -57.35
C ALA A 49 42.62 11.08 -55.87
N VAL A 50 42.97 9.96 -55.23
CA VAL A 50 42.89 9.80 -53.78
C VAL A 50 44.13 10.48 -53.18
N LYS A 51 43.94 11.63 -52.51
CA LYS A 51 44.99 12.17 -51.66
C LYS A 51 45.24 11.19 -50.50
N PRO A 52 46.51 10.92 -50.11
CA PRO A 52 46.77 10.19 -48.89
C PRO A 52 46.13 10.94 -47.71
N CYS A 53 45.48 10.19 -46.82
CA CYS A 53 44.95 10.76 -45.58
C CYS A 53 46.11 11.38 -44.81
N GLU A 54 45.97 12.64 -44.39
CA GLU A 54 46.81 13.15 -43.31
C GLU A 54 46.52 12.29 -42.09
N ASP A 55 47.57 11.73 -41.47
CA ASP A 55 47.43 11.02 -40.20
C ASP A 55 46.64 11.92 -39.24
N PRO A 56 45.63 11.37 -38.54
CA PRO A 56 44.86 12.17 -37.61
C PRO A 56 45.84 12.77 -36.60
N ARG A 57 46.00 14.10 -36.66
CA ARG A 57 46.83 14.86 -35.72
C ARG A 57 46.44 14.39 -34.32
N ASN A 58 47.45 13.96 -33.56
CA ASN A 58 47.38 13.47 -32.18
C ASN A 58 46.06 13.85 -31.53
N PHE A 59 45.13 12.89 -31.42
CA PHE A 59 43.96 13.06 -30.59
C PHE A 59 44.47 13.48 -29.22
N SER A 60 44.18 14.72 -28.82
CA SER A 60 44.55 15.24 -27.51
C SER A 60 44.13 14.22 -26.45
N GLU A 61 45.02 13.94 -25.49
CA GLU A 61 44.85 12.96 -24.42
C GLU A 61 43.38 12.77 -24.06
N SER A 62 42.84 11.60 -24.38
CA SER A 62 41.48 11.25 -24.02
C SER A 62 41.39 11.20 -22.50
N ASN A 63 40.89 12.28 -21.90
CA ASN A 63 40.64 12.35 -20.48
C ASN A 63 39.52 11.36 -20.14
N PHE A 64 39.88 10.17 -19.69
CA PHE A 64 38.92 9.17 -19.22
C PHE A 64 38.22 9.69 -17.97
N ARG A 65 36.98 10.16 -18.15
CA ARG A 65 36.10 10.50 -17.03
C ARG A 65 35.28 9.26 -16.68
N ARG A 66 35.46 8.74 -15.47
CA ARG A 66 34.60 7.67 -14.93
C ARG A 66 33.24 8.28 -14.61
N ILE A 67 32.23 7.91 -15.40
CA ILE A 67 30.83 8.24 -15.11
C ILE A 67 30.24 7.06 -14.37
N GLN A 68 29.77 7.28 -13.15
CA GLN A 68 29.02 6.28 -12.40
C GLN A 68 27.52 6.52 -12.62
N LEU A 69 26.85 5.56 -13.27
CA LEU A 69 25.40 5.55 -13.39
C LEU A 69 24.80 5.02 -12.07
N VAL A 70 24.24 5.92 -11.26
CA VAL A 70 23.46 5.55 -10.07
C VAL A 70 21.98 5.52 -10.46
N GLN A 71 21.45 4.33 -10.74
CA GLN A 71 20.02 4.17 -11.00
C GLN A 71 19.27 4.24 -9.66
N LYS A 72 18.47 5.30 -9.48
CA LYS A 72 17.57 5.42 -8.33
C LYS A 72 16.47 4.37 -8.45
N ARG A 73 16.21 3.63 -7.37
CA ARG A 73 15.07 2.72 -7.29
C ARG A 73 13.82 3.54 -7.03
N GLN A 74 12.99 3.71 -8.06
CA GLN A 74 11.68 4.37 -7.93
C GLN A 74 10.71 3.49 -7.15
N TYR A 75 10.73 2.17 -7.40
CA TYR A 75 9.79 1.21 -6.81
C TYR A 75 10.48 0.28 -5.84
N VAL A 76 9.91 0.10 -4.64
CA VAL A 76 10.46 -0.78 -3.60
C VAL A 76 9.36 -1.63 -2.98
N PRO A 77 9.59 -2.94 -2.78
CA PRO A 77 8.64 -3.79 -2.06
C PRO A 77 8.61 -3.41 -0.58
N ILE A 78 7.40 -3.29 -0.03
CA ILE A 78 7.17 -2.95 1.37
C ILE A 78 6.20 -3.93 2.00
N HIS A 79 6.41 -4.21 3.27
CA HIS A 79 5.58 -5.13 4.05
C HIS A 79 4.44 -4.38 4.71
N ILE A 80 3.19 -4.83 4.48
CA ILE A 80 1.97 -4.20 4.97
C ILE A 80 1.23 -5.16 5.90
N LEU A 81 0.90 -4.65 7.08
CA LEU A 81 0.02 -5.30 8.05
C LEU A 81 -1.30 -4.55 8.08
N THR A 82 -2.42 -5.23 7.84
CA THR A 82 -3.78 -4.65 7.93
C THR A 82 -4.58 -5.30 9.06
N CYS A 83 -5.46 -4.52 9.67
CA CYS A 83 -6.38 -4.98 10.72
C CYS A 83 -7.75 -4.32 10.56
N GLN A 84 -8.71 -5.11 10.10
CA GLN A 84 -10.10 -4.69 9.91
C GLN A 84 -11.00 -5.28 10.97
N VAL A 85 -11.66 -4.40 11.73
CA VAL A 85 -12.65 -4.78 12.73
C VAL A 85 -13.99 -4.25 12.27
N THR A 86 -14.86 -5.15 11.82
CA THR A 86 -16.23 -4.81 11.45
C THR A 86 -17.15 -5.20 12.60
N VAL A 87 -18.00 -4.27 13.03
CA VAL A 87 -18.97 -4.48 14.09
C VAL A 87 -20.36 -4.41 13.48
N GLN A 88 -21.13 -5.47 13.68
CA GLN A 88 -22.56 -5.51 13.38
C GLN A 88 -23.30 -5.60 14.71
N GLN A 89 -23.90 -4.49 15.14
CA GLN A 89 -24.60 -4.38 16.41
C GLN A 89 -26.11 -4.51 16.26
N LEU A 90 -26.73 -5.01 17.34
CA LEU A 90 -28.17 -5.07 17.54
C LEU A 90 -28.49 -4.51 18.93
N ILE A 91 -29.37 -3.53 18.97
CA ILE A 91 -29.90 -2.91 20.18
C ILE A 91 -31.33 -3.45 20.37
N ASP A 92 -31.55 -4.12 21.49
CA ASP A 92 -32.87 -4.63 21.87
C ASP A 92 -33.33 -3.98 23.17
N HIS A 93 -34.60 -3.60 23.24
CA HIS A 93 -35.23 -3.19 24.48
C HIS A 93 -35.44 -4.41 25.38
N CYS A 94 -34.98 -4.31 26.63
CA CYS A 94 -35.17 -5.30 27.68
C CYS A 94 -36.35 -4.91 28.58
N GLY A 95 -37.45 -5.67 28.50
CA GLY A 95 -38.63 -5.47 29.32
C GLY A 95 -38.54 -6.09 30.73
N MET A 96 -39.53 -5.79 31.57
CA MET A 96 -39.62 -6.21 32.98
C MET A 96 -39.54 -7.73 33.24
N HIS A 97 -39.79 -8.56 32.21
CA HIS A 97 -39.67 -10.03 32.28
C HIS A 97 -38.62 -10.58 31.31
N SER A 98 -37.60 -9.77 31.00
CA SER A 98 -36.55 -10.08 30.03
C SER A 98 -37.05 -10.33 28.60
N HIS A 99 -38.23 -9.81 28.26
CA HIS A 99 -38.68 -9.78 26.87
C HIS A 99 -37.80 -8.83 26.07
N ARG A 100 -37.28 -9.33 24.94
CA ARG A 100 -36.42 -8.57 24.02
C ARG A 100 -37.23 -8.14 22.81
N ASN A 101 -37.32 -6.85 22.59
CA ASN A 101 -37.98 -6.27 21.42
C ASN A 101 -36.97 -5.41 20.66
N THR A 102 -36.90 -5.60 19.35
CA THR A 102 -36.06 -4.77 18.49
C THR A 102 -36.55 -3.32 18.52
N VAL A 103 -35.62 -2.38 18.67
CA VAL A 103 -35.93 -0.94 18.64
C VAL A 103 -35.72 -0.36 17.25
N ALA A 104 -36.42 0.73 16.94
CA ALA A 104 -36.18 1.48 15.71
C ALA A 104 -34.73 1.99 15.68
N GLY A 105 -34.03 1.78 14.56
CA GLY A 105 -32.60 2.12 14.45
C GLY A 105 -31.68 1.23 15.30
N GLY A 106 -32.18 0.10 15.83
CA GLY A 106 -31.42 -0.78 16.71
C GLY A 106 -30.37 -1.60 15.98
N PHE A 107 -30.44 -1.73 14.66
CA PHE A 107 -29.44 -2.44 13.86
C PHE A 107 -28.42 -1.46 13.27
N GLY A 108 -27.14 -1.76 13.37
CA GLY A 108 -26.09 -0.96 12.75
C GLY A 108 -24.87 -1.79 12.37
N LYS A 109 -24.18 -1.39 11.30
CA LYS A 109 -22.91 -2.00 10.88
C LYS A 109 -21.89 -0.91 10.59
N TYR A 110 -20.71 -1.01 11.19
CA TYR A 110 -19.64 -0.04 11.01
C TYR A 110 -18.25 -0.70 11.13
N ILE A 111 -17.24 -0.01 10.59
CA ILE A 111 -15.84 -0.40 10.78
C ILE A 111 -15.33 0.34 12.02
N GLN A 112 -14.84 -0.42 12.98
CA GLN A 112 -14.20 0.14 14.15
C GLN A 112 -12.78 0.57 13.82
N HIS A 113 -12.46 1.83 14.09
CA HIS A 113 -11.09 2.32 14.03
C HIS A 113 -10.23 1.66 15.11
N ILE A 114 -9.11 1.05 14.68
CA ILE A 114 -8.11 0.40 15.55
C ILE A 114 -6.81 1.17 15.46
N GLU A 115 -6.19 1.44 16.61
CA GLU A 115 -4.89 2.10 16.64
C GLU A 115 -3.77 1.26 15.99
N PRO A 116 -2.77 1.89 15.34
CA PRO A 116 -1.66 1.18 14.72
C PRO A 116 -0.90 0.26 15.69
N LYS A 117 -0.75 0.70 16.95
CA LYS A 117 -0.09 -0.09 18.00
C LYS A 117 -0.89 -1.35 18.34
N GLN A 118 -2.21 -1.22 18.35
CA GLN A 118 -3.12 -2.32 18.63
C GLN A 118 -3.18 -3.30 17.46
N CYS A 119 -3.18 -2.80 16.21
CA CYS A 119 -3.05 -3.66 15.03
C CYS A 119 -1.74 -4.46 15.06
N LEU A 120 -0.61 -3.82 15.40
CA LEU A 120 0.66 -4.52 15.56
C LEU A 120 0.58 -5.61 16.65
N LYS A 121 -0.02 -5.31 17.80
CA LYS A 121 -0.23 -6.28 18.87
C LYS A 121 -1.12 -7.43 18.42
N ALA A 122 -2.14 -7.18 17.61
CA ALA A 122 -3.00 -8.21 17.04
C ALA A 122 -2.21 -9.18 16.16
N HIS A 123 -1.32 -8.67 15.31
CA HIS A 123 -0.42 -9.51 14.50
C HIS A 123 0.62 -10.26 15.35
N GLN A 124 1.17 -9.64 16.39
CA GLN A 124 2.23 -10.24 17.22
C GLN A 124 1.72 -11.25 18.25
N PHE A 125 0.67 -10.90 18.96
CA PHE A 125 0.16 -11.65 20.12
C PHE A 125 -1.16 -12.38 19.83
N ARG A 126 -1.72 -12.21 18.63
CA ARG A 126 -3.03 -12.77 18.25
C ARG A 126 -4.14 -12.33 19.21
N GLN A 127 -4.07 -11.07 19.65
CA GLN A 127 -4.98 -10.48 20.62
C GLN A 127 -5.32 -9.03 20.27
N ILE A 128 -6.57 -8.63 20.48
CA ILE A 128 -7.04 -7.26 20.26
C ILE A 128 -7.91 -6.81 21.44
N ASP A 129 -7.70 -5.58 21.90
CA ASP A 129 -8.42 -5.00 23.05
C ASP A 129 -9.57 -4.10 22.57
N LEU A 130 -10.81 -4.57 22.70
CA LEU A 130 -12.00 -3.82 22.30
C LEU A 130 -12.70 -3.13 23.48
N LYS A 131 -12.03 -2.93 24.62
CA LYS A 131 -12.62 -2.25 25.79
C LYS A 131 -13.18 -0.87 25.50
N GLY A 132 -12.59 -0.14 24.54
CA GLY A 132 -13.07 1.20 24.14
C GLY A 132 -14.50 1.21 23.59
N MET A 133 -15.05 0.06 23.17
CA MET A 133 -16.43 -0.08 22.70
C MET A 133 -17.33 -0.92 23.63
N GLY A 134 -16.89 -1.13 24.88
CA GLY A 134 -17.60 -2.01 25.83
C GLY A 134 -17.34 -3.50 25.59
N GLY A 135 -16.45 -3.86 24.66
CA GLY A 135 -15.99 -5.22 24.44
C GLY A 135 -14.90 -5.66 25.42
N GLY A 136 -14.45 -6.90 25.26
CA GLY A 136 -13.33 -7.48 26.02
C GLY A 136 -12.03 -7.55 25.21
N ILE A 137 -11.07 -8.30 25.76
CA ILE A 137 -9.89 -8.75 25.01
C ILE A 137 -10.30 -9.99 24.22
N ILE A 138 -10.18 -9.94 22.90
CA ILE A 138 -10.39 -11.09 22.03
C ILE A 138 -9.02 -11.70 21.76
N SER A 139 -8.91 -13.00 22.01
CA SER A 139 -7.68 -13.78 21.83
C SER A 139 -7.85 -14.81 20.72
N ILE A 140 -6.72 -15.40 20.30
CA ILE A 140 -6.67 -16.47 19.29
C ILE A 140 -7.13 -15.94 17.91
N LEU A 141 -6.66 -14.75 17.55
CA LEU A 141 -6.89 -14.20 16.21
C LEU A 141 -6.20 -15.03 15.13
N ILE A 142 -6.87 -15.17 14.00
CA ILE A 142 -6.36 -15.88 12.82
C ILE A 142 -5.56 -14.88 11.98
N LEU A 143 -4.28 -15.18 11.75
CA LEU A 143 -3.43 -14.41 10.83
C LEU A 143 -3.81 -14.74 9.38
N ASN A 144 -3.81 -13.73 8.50
CA ASN A 144 -4.22 -13.87 7.10
C ASN A 144 -5.63 -14.48 6.94
N GLY A 145 -6.51 -14.15 7.87
CA GLY A 145 -7.85 -14.69 7.92
C GLY A 145 -8.78 -13.81 8.74
N THR A 146 -9.97 -14.34 9.00
CA THR A 146 -11.03 -13.64 9.71
C THR A 146 -11.44 -14.44 10.94
N THR A 147 -11.49 -13.77 12.08
CA THR A 147 -12.00 -14.28 13.34
C THR A 147 -13.33 -13.62 13.63
N GLU A 148 -14.38 -14.42 13.81
CA GLU A 148 -15.71 -13.93 14.16
C GLU A 148 -16.01 -14.23 15.63
N VAL A 149 -16.51 -13.24 16.35
CA VAL A 149 -16.94 -13.39 17.75
C VAL A 149 -18.22 -12.63 18.01
N SER A 150 -19.04 -13.13 18.93
CA SER A 150 -20.18 -12.41 19.48
C SER A 150 -19.83 -11.80 20.84
N ALA A 151 -20.23 -10.56 21.09
CA ALA A 151 -20.04 -9.91 22.38
C ALA A 151 -21.25 -9.04 22.75
N THR A 152 -21.45 -8.83 24.04
CA THR A 152 -22.37 -7.81 24.56
C THR A 152 -21.57 -6.54 24.80
N LEU A 153 -21.89 -5.47 24.07
CA LEU A 153 -21.18 -4.18 24.17
C LEU A 153 -21.70 -3.33 25.33
N GLN A 154 -23.00 -3.45 25.63
CA GLN A 154 -23.66 -2.71 26.71
C GLN A 154 -24.84 -3.53 27.22
N GLY A 155 -25.12 -3.43 28.52
CA GLY A 155 -26.17 -4.25 29.14
C GLY A 155 -25.63 -5.63 29.56
N PHE A 156 -26.54 -6.45 30.05
CA PHE A 156 -26.28 -7.85 30.33
C PHE A 156 -27.33 -8.68 29.60
N ALA A 157 -26.90 -9.75 28.95
CA ALA A 157 -27.79 -10.80 28.47
C ALA A 157 -27.11 -12.15 28.71
N ASP A 158 -27.83 -13.08 29.34
CA ASP A 158 -27.33 -14.42 29.59
C ASP A 158 -27.89 -15.45 28.59
N VAL A 159 -27.34 -16.66 28.67
CA VAL A 159 -27.78 -17.80 27.85
C VAL A 159 -29.19 -18.29 28.18
N ASN A 160 -29.74 -17.89 29.34
CA ASN A 160 -31.10 -18.22 29.76
C ASN A 160 -32.14 -17.20 29.27
N GLY A 161 -31.70 -16.19 28.50
CA GLY A 161 -32.57 -15.13 28.00
C GLY A 161 -32.87 -14.03 29.01
N ARG A 162 -32.21 -14.01 30.17
CA ARG A 162 -32.29 -12.88 31.09
C ARG A 162 -31.54 -11.71 30.49
N CYS A 163 -32.12 -10.52 30.62
CA CYS A 163 -31.46 -9.29 30.27
C CYS A 163 -31.60 -8.27 31.39
N GLU A 164 -30.60 -7.41 31.53
CA GLU A 164 -30.63 -6.26 32.45
C GLU A 164 -30.46 -4.97 31.65
N ASP A 165 -31.27 -3.99 32.03
CA ASP A 165 -31.51 -2.77 31.31
C ASP A 165 -30.44 -1.70 31.57
N LEU A 166 -29.89 -1.14 30.50
CA LEU A 166 -28.96 -0.02 30.57
C LEU A 166 -29.37 1.08 29.59
N ARG A 167 -28.81 2.27 29.79
CA ARG A 167 -28.92 3.38 28.83
C ARG A 167 -27.77 3.29 27.85
N PHE A 168 -28.06 3.51 26.58
CA PHE A 168 -27.06 3.49 25.52
C PHE A 168 -27.31 4.63 24.54
N ALA A 169 -26.24 5.25 24.06
CA ALA A 169 -26.31 6.40 23.17
C ALA A 169 -25.56 6.10 21.87
N VAL A 170 -26.19 6.40 20.74
CA VAL A 170 -25.57 6.33 19.41
C VAL A 170 -25.79 7.66 18.72
N GLY A 171 -24.72 8.45 18.59
CA GLY A 171 -24.81 9.82 18.07
C GLY A 171 -25.71 10.70 18.94
N SER A 172 -26.78 11.25 18.38
CA SER A 172 -27.79 12.04 19.10
C SER A 172 -28.97 11.23 19.64
N ILE A 173 -29.05 9.94 19.32
CA ILE A 173 -30.15 9.07 19.74
C ILE A 173 -29.80 8.41 21.06
N GLN A 174 -30.73 8.50 22.01
CA GLN A 174 -30.63 7.88 23.32
C GLN A 174 -31.62 6.72 23.39
N TYR A 175 -31.10 5.55 23.70
CA TYR A 175 -31.88 4.35 23.97
C TYR A 175 -31.95 4.12 25.48
N ALA A 176 -33.15 3.88 25.97
CA ALA A 176 -33.40 3.53 27.36
C ALA A 176 -33.86 2.08 27.45
N ASN A 177 -33.42 1.43 28.52
CA ASN A 177 -33.72 0.04 28.85
C ASN A 177 -33.32 -0.94 27.74
N VAL A 178 -32.08 -0.86 27.28
CA VAL A 178 -31.59 -1.67 26.16
C VAL A 178 -30.40 -2.55 26.53
N VAL A 179 -30.25 -3.63 25.77
CA VAL A 179 -29.03 -4.43 25.69
C VAL A 179 -28.50 -4.36 24.28
N VAL A 180 -27.19 -4.17 24.15
CA VAL A 180 -26.48 -4.07 22.88
C VAL A 180 -25.61 -5.28 22.70
N THR A 181 -25.96 -6.13 21.74
CA THR A 181 -25.14 -7.25 21.30
C THR A 181 -24.48 -6.93 19.98
N ALA A 182 -23.35 -7.57 19.69
CA ALA A 182 -22.64 -7.38 18.44
C ALA A 182 -22.00 -8.66 17.94
N ALA A 183 -22.05 -8.86 16.62
CA ALA A 183 -21.19 -9.76 15.89
C ALA A 183 -19.99 -8.96 15.36
N ILE A 184 -18.80 -9.34 15.81
CA ILE A 184 -17.54 -8.67 15.52
C ILE A 184 -16.73 -9.58 14.59
N SER A 185 -16.36 -9.04 13.44
CA SER A 185 -15.51 -9.72 12.45
C SER A 185 -14.15 -9.02 12.40
N ILE A 186 -13.10 -9.75 12.77
CA ILE A 186 -11.73 -9.25 12.84
C ILE A 186 -10.91 -9.92 11.75
N LYS A 187 -10.49 -9.16 10.75
CA LYS A 187 -9.66 -9.62 9.65
C LYS A 187 -8.25 -9.08 9.79
N LEU A 188 -7.27 -9.97 9.84
CA LEU A 188 -5.85 -9.63 9.85
C LEU A 188 -5.23 -10.06 8.54
N GLN A 189 -4.52 -9.17 7.86
CA GLN A 189 -3.75 -9.53 6.65
C GLN A 189 -2.34 -9.02 6.73
N ASP A 190 -1.45 -9.80 6.15
CA ASP A 190 -0.03 -9.55 6.03
C ASP A 190 0.37 -9.84 4.58
N TYR A 191 0.83 -8.81 3.87
CA TYR A 191 1.20 -8.92 2.47
C TYR A 191 2.31 -7.93 2.09
N VAL A 192 2.88 -8.13 0.89
CA VAL A 192 3.89 -7.24 0.31
C VAL A 192 3.25 -6.41 -0.79
N ALA A 193 3.41 -5.09 -0.71
CA ALA A 193 3.00 -4.14 -1.73
C ALA A 193 4.22 -3.45 -2.36
N VAL A 194 3.99 -2.65 -3.41
CA VAL A 194 5.05 -1.85 -4.04
C VAL A 194 4.81 -0.37 -3.74
N ALA A 195 5.83 0.29 -3.20
CA ALA A 195 5.85 1.73 -2.96
C ALA A 195 6.57 2.46 -4.09
N ASP A 196 6.00 3.55 -4.59
CA ASP A 196 6.68 4.55 -5.41
C ASP A 196 7.32 5.59 -4.49
N ILE A 197 8.64 5.50 -4.32
CA ILE A 197 9.42 6.36 -3.43
C ILE A 197 9.51 7.78 -3.99
N GLU A 198 9.54 7.95 -5.31
CA GLU A 198 9.67 9.28 -5.91
C GLU A 198 8.38 10.08 -5.74
N ARG A 199 7.23 9.42 -5.87
CA ARG A 199 5.92 10.04 -5.66
C ARG A 199 5.46 10.01 -4.21
N ASN A 200 6.19 9.31 -3.33
CA ASN A 200 5.82 9.07 -1.94
C ASN A 200 4.46 8.37 -1.82
N LEU A 201 4.17 7.36 -2.64
CA LEU A 201 2.88 6.68 -2.68
C LEU A 201 3.04 5.18 -2.46
N VAL A 202 2.06 4.60 -1.77
CA VAL A 202 1.85 3.16 -1.66
C VAL A 202 0.47 2.87 -2.23
N THR A 203 0.40 1.87 -3.12
CA THR A 203 -0.88 1.34 -3.59
C THR A 203 -1.14 0.03 -2.86
N LEU A 204 -2.30 -0.05 -2.23
CA LEU A 204 -2.76 -1.21 -1.46
C LEU A 204 -3.49 -2.21 -2.35
N TRP A 205 -3.80 -3.39 -1.83
CA TRP A 205 -4.54 -4.43 -2.58
C TRP A 205 -6.00 -4.04 -2.86
N SER A 206 -6.58 -3.15 -2.05
CA SER A 206 -7.89 -2.53 -2.26
C SER A 206 -7.91 -1.44 -3.32
N ASN A 207 -6.76 -1.13 -3.92
CA ASN A 207 -6.49 0.06 -4.72
C ASN A 207 -6.53 1.38 -3.94
N GLY A 208 -6.51 1.33 -2.60
CA GLY A 208 -6.26 2.51 -1.78
C GLY A 208 -4.86 3.07 -2.03
N VAL A 209 -4.73 4.40 -2.02
CA VAL A 209 -3.45 5.09 -2.22
C VAL A 209 -3.14 5.93 -0.99
N CYS A 210 -2.00 5.68 -0.34
CA CYS A 210 -1.58 6.43 0.84
C CYS A 210 -0.13 6.91 0.73
N PRO A 211 0.24 8.00 1.43
CA PRO A 211 1.61 8.48 1.41
C PRO A 211 2.58 7.50 2.08
N TYR A 212 3.68 7.15 1.41
CA TYR A 212 4.72 6.24 1.94
C TYR A 212 5.37 6.80 3.23
N SER A 213 5.53 8.10 3.36
CA SER A 213 6.21 8.73 4.51
C SER A 213 5.49 8.57 5.85
N VAL A 214 4.18 8.30 5.87
CA VAL A 214 3.36 8.31 7.10
C VAL A 214 3.51 6.99 7.87
N GLY A 215 3.78 5.87 7.19
CA GLY A 215 3.97 4.55 7.81
C GLY A 215 2.71 3.95 8.45
N TYR A 216 1.58 4.67 8.39
CA TYR A 216 0.27 4.26 8.88
C TYR A 216 -0.84 5.00 8.12
N TYR A 217 -1.94 4.32 7.84
CA TYR A 217 -3.14 4.96 7.27
C TYR A 217 -4.40 4.15 7.64
N PHE A 218 -5.55 4.81 7.56
CA PHE A 218 -6.86 4.22 7.77
C PHE A 218 -7.75 4.57 6.58
N ASP A 219 -8.36 3.56 5.96
CA ASP A 219 -9.40 3.74 4.94
C ASP A 219 -10.68 2.99 5.35
N ASP A 220 -11.78 3.17 4.61
CA ASP A 220 -13.03 2.48 4.91
C ASP A 220 -13.10 1.05 4.29
N VAL A 221 -12.02 0.54 3.69
CA VAL A 221 -12.02 -0.70 2.87
C VAL A 221 -11.06 -1.76 3.43
N GLU A 222 -9.78 -1.43 3.61
CA GLU A 222 -8.77 -2.20 4.34
C GLU A 222 -8.65 -1.81 5.81
N SER A 223 -9.21 -0.67 6.21
CA SER A 223 -9.12 -0.10 7.56
C SER A 223 -7.69 0.24 7.98
N SER A 224 -7.33 -0.01 9.23
CA SER A 224 -6.04 0.36 9.83
C SER A 224 -4.92 -0.51 9.25
N PHE A 225 -3.91 0.10 8.64
CA PHE A 225 -2.72 -0.65 8.20
C PHE A 225 -1.41 0.08 8.44
N ARG A 226 -0.35 -0.71 8.63
CA ARG A 226 1.00 -0.25 8.98
C ARG A 226 2.03 -0.90 8.09
N PHE A 227 3.03 -0.13 7.70
CA PHE A 227 4.20 -0.65 6.99
C PHE A 227 5.50 -0.11 7.60
N LYS A 228 6.58 -0.89 7.49
CA LYS A 228 7.91 -0.47 7.93
C LYS A 228 8.52 0.42 6.85
N THR A 229 8.75 1.69 7.15
CA THR A 229 9.54 2.58 6.30
C THR A 229 11.03 2.36 6.57
N ASP A 230 11.84 2.37 5.51
CA ASP A 230 13.29 2.33 5.64
C ASP A 230 13.78 3.62 6.33
N GLN A 231 14.28 3.46 7.56
CA GLN A 231 14.46 4.51 8.55
C GLN A 231 15.68 5.42 8.30
N THR A 232 16.33 5.35 7.13
CA THR A 232 17.54 6.13 6.81
C THR A 232 17.26 7.57 6.35
N ARG A 233 15.99 7.97 6.18
CA ARG A 233 15.58 9.37 5.96
C ARG A 233 14.60 9.85 7.05
N ARG A 234 15.04 9.87 8.31
CA ARG A 234 14.35 10.66 9.33
C ARG A 234 14.61 12.15 9.10
N SER A 235 13.80 12.80 8.28
CA SER A 235 13.47 14.21 8.53
C SER A 235 12.21 14.25 9.38
N LEU A 236 12.35 14.87 10.54
CA LEU A 236 11.33 15.20 11.53
C LEU A 236 9.95 15.49 10.90
N CYS A 237 8.94 14.72 11.25
CA CYS A 237 7.55 15.18 11.20
C CYS A 237 7.04 15.26 12.64
N SER A 238 7.34 16.39 13.27
CA SER A 238 6.71 16.80 14.51
C SER A 238 5.39 17.53 14.20
N LYS A 239 4.31 17.04 14.80
CA LYS A 239 3.00 17.69 15.06
C LYS A 239 2.14 18.09 13.84
N GLY A 240 0.99 17.42 13.77
CA GLY A 240 -0.19 17.83 13.01
C GLY A 240 -1.37 16.93 13.39
N LEU A 241 -1.96 17.19 14.56
CA LEU A 241 -3.28 16.65 14.93
C LEU A 241 -4.30 17.13 13.90
N ALA A 242 -5.10 16.21 13.33
CA ALA A 242 -6.39 16.54 12.76
C ALA A 242 -7.37 15.43 13.14
N ASN A 243 -8.34 15.81 13.97
CA ASN A 243 -9.47 15.02 14.43
C ASN A 243 -10.25 14.45 13.23
N TRP A 244 -10.51 13.14 13.24
CA TRP A 244 -11.52 12.52 12.39
C TRP A 244 -12.42 11.63 13.23
N ASN A 245 -13.38 12.27 13.90
CA ASN A 245 -14.65 11.63 14.21
C ASN A 245 -15.54 11.81 12.99
N LYS A 246 -15.58 10.81 12.10
CA LYS A 246 -16.69 10.64 11.16
C LYS A 246 -17.25 9.24 11.35
N THR A 247 -18.25 9.16 12.22
CA THR A 247 -19.20 8.06 12.21
C THR A 247 -20.16 8.32 11.06
N VAL A 248 -20.08 7.49 10.01
CA VAL A 248 -21.09 7.47 8.94
C VAL A 248 -22.23 6.59 9.43
N TYR A 249 -23.38 7.19 9.69
CA TYR A 249 -24.64 6.48 9.90
C TYR A 249 -25.37 6.39 8.56
N LEU A 250 -25.74 5.18 8.15
CA LEU A 250 -26.76 4.93 7.13
C LEU A 250 -28.14 4.87 7.80
#